data_AF-A0A1F7Y982-F1
#
_entry.id   AF-A0A1F7Y982-F1
#
_cell.length_a   1.000
_cell.length_b   1.000
_cell.length_c   1.000
_cell.angle_alpha   90.00
_cell.angle_beta   90.00
_cell.angle_gamma   90.00
#
_symmetry.space_group_name_H-M   'P 1'
#
loop_
_entity.id
_entity.type
_entity.pdbx_description
1 polymer ?
#
loop_
_entity_poly.entity_id
_entity_poly.type
_entity_poly.pdbx_seq_one_letter_code
_entity_poly.pdbx_strand_id
1 'polypeptide(L)'
;MNDGQGITDSKSTLLFQLEKDIATLLLTKLEHFDLSFERASLIARFILSHLPEDITDEQLEKIIPSLDDEFVELAGIVNKYMLEFEEKNSEALTQEISELVKNKGAGIQIVACKV
;
A
#
# COMPACT_ATOMS: atom_id res chain seq x y z
N MET A 1 1.01 42.43 -2.10
CA MET A 1 0.12 41.49 -2.81
C MET A 1 0.52 40.11 -2.35
N ASN A 2 -0.46 39.29 -1.95
CA ASN A 2 -0.23 37.99 -1.33
C ASN A 2 0.23 37.01 -2.42
N ASP A 3 1.47 36.54 -2.33
CA ASP A 3 1.96 35.44 -3.15
C ASP A 3 1.10 34.22 -2.81
N GLY A 4 0.28 33.79 -3.78
CA GLY A 4 -0.53 32.60 -3.71
C GLY A 4 0.36 31.37 -3.67
N GLN A 5 0.87 31.06 -2.48
CA GLN A 5 1.53 29.81 -2.15
C GLN A 5 0.46 28.71 -2.25
N GLY A 6 0.28 28.16 -3.45
CA GLY A 6 -0.44 26.90 -3.67
C GLY A 6 0.42 25.75 -3.19
N ILE A 7 0.45 25.55 -1.87
CA ILE A 7 0.95 24.32 -1.24
C ILE A 7 -0.08 23.23 -1.57
N THR A 8 0.20 22.41 -2.58
CA THR A 8 -0.51 21.16 -2.89
C THR A 8 0.51 20.31 -3.65
N ASP A 9 0.94 19.11 -3.30
CA ASP A 9 0.49 18.12 -2.34
C ASP A 9 1.66 17.13 -2.31
N SER A 10 2.29 16.87 -1.17
CA SER A 10 3.13 15.68 -1.03
C SER A 10 2.23 14.48 -0.73
N LYS A 11 1.28 14.21 -1.64
CA LYS A 11 0.44 13.03 -1.55
C LYS A 11 1.35 11.81 -1.57
N SER A 12 1.23 10.92 -0.60
CA SER A 12 2.05 9.70 -0.61
C SER A 12 1.80 8.97 -1.93
N THR A 13 2.88 8.51 -2.58
CA THR A 13 2.77 7.85 -3.90
C THR A 13 1.83 6.65 -3.83
N LEU A 14 1.77 5.98 -2.68
CA LEU A 14 0.88 4.85 -2.41
C LEU A 14 -0.59 5.26 -2.30
N LEU A 15 -0.91 6.33 -1.58
CA LEU A 15 -2.27 6.84 -1.47
C LEU A 15 -2.84 7.19 -2.85
N PHE A 16 -2.05 7.92 -3.65
CA PHE A 16 -2.47 8.29 -5.01
C PHE A 16 -2.72 7.05 -5.89
N GLN A 17 -1.86 6.03 -5.78
CA GLN A 17 -2.00 4.80 -6.53
C GLN A 17 -3.28 4.04 -6.12
N LEU A 18 -3.55 3.96 -4.81
CA LEU A 18 -4.73 3.30 -4.26
C LEU A 18 -6.02 3.96 -4.75
N GLU A 19 -6.12 5.29 -4.63
CA GLU A 19 -7.29 6.03 -5.11
C GLU A 19 -7.52 5.85 -6.61
N LYS A 20 -6.43 5.85 -7.39
CA LYS A 20 -6.49 5.62 -8.84
C LYS A 20 -7.00 4.22 -9.16
N ASP A 21 -6.51 3.20 -8.45
CA ASP A 21 -6.96 1.83 -8.63
C ASP A 21 -8.44 1.68 -8.26
N ILE A 22 -8.88 2.30 -7.17
CA ILE A 22 -10.30 2.32 -6.74
C ILE A 22 -11.15 3.02 -7.79
N ALA A 23 -10.75 4.20 -8.26
CA ALA A 23 -11.48 4.92 -9.29
C ALA A 23 -11.60 4.10 -10.59
N THR A 24 -10.51 3.45 -10.99
CA THR A 24 -10.49 2.58 -12.18
C THR A 24 -11.45 1.41 -12.02
N LEU A 25 -11.44 0.74 -10.86
CA LEU A 25 -12.35 -0.36 -10.56
C LEU A 25 -13.81 0.07 -10.61
N LEU A 26 -14.15 1.22 -10.00
CA LEU A 26 -15.51 1.74 -9.99
C LEU A 26 -15.98 2.06 -11.42
N LEU A 27 -15.13 2.71 -12.22
CA LEU A 27 -15.42 3.00 -13.63
C LEU A 27 -15.66 1.71 -14.43
N THR A 28 -14.76 0.73 -14.32
CA THR A 28 -14.91 -0.56 -15.01
C THR A 28 -16.18 -1.29 -14.58
N LYS A 29 -16.52 -1.30 -13.29
CA LYS A 29 -17.74 -1.95 -12.80
C LYS A 29 -19.01 -1.21 -13.26
N LEU A 30 -18.97 0.11 -13.37
CA LEU A 30 -20.07 0.91 -13.94
C LEU A 30 -20.26 0.62 -15.43
N GLU A 31 -19.17 0.53 -16.20
CA GLU A 31 -19.19 0.21 -17.63
C GLU A 31 -19.79 -1.18 -17.92
N HIS A 32 -19.49 -2.16 -17.07
CA HIS A 32 -20.01 -3.53 -17.19
C HIS A 32 -21.39 -3.72 -16.55
N PHE A 33 -22.00 -2.67 -15.99
CA PHE A 33 -23.26 -2.73 -15.23
C PHE A 33 -23.24 -3.67 -14.00
N ASP A 34 -22.04 -4.01 -13.51
CA ASP A 34 -21.83 -4.81 -12.29
C ASP A 34 -22.02 -3.99 -11.00
N LEU A 35 -22.15 -2.67 -11.13
CA LEU A 35 -22.30 -1.72 -10.03
C LEU A 35 -23.24 -0.59 -10.46
N SER A 36 -24.14 -0.17 -9.56
CA SER A 36 -25.00 0.99 -9.83
C SER A 36 -24.26 2.31 -9.56
N PHE A 37 -24.67 3.38 -10.26
CA PHE A 37 -24.12 4.72 -10.04
C PHE A 37 -24.24 5.18 -8.58
N GLU A 38 -25.38 4.92 -7.94
CA GLU A 38 -25.60 5.23 -6.52
C GLU A 38 -24.57 4.52 -5.63
N ARG A 39 -24.34 3.22 -5.89
CA ARG A 39 -23.40 2.42 -5.09
C ARG A 39 -21.95 2.83 -5.34
N ALA A 40 -21.57 3.13 -6.58
CA ALA A 40 -20.27 3.74 -6.90
C ALA A 40 -20.05 5.07 -6.17
N SER A 41 -21.08 5.93 -6.15
CA SER A 41 -21.01 7.24 -5.49
C SER A 41 -20.83 7.09 -3.97
N LEU A 42 -21.49 6.10 -3.36
CA LEU A 42 -21.33 5.79 -1.94
C LEU A 42 -19.91 5.31 -1.63
N ILE A 43 -19.37 4.40 -2.44
CA ILE A 43 -17.99 3.90 -2.28
C ILE A 43 -17.00 5.07 -2.41
N ALA A 44 -17.12 5.88 -3.47
CA ALA A 44 -16.23 7.01 -3.68
C ALA A 44 -16.26 8.00 -2.51
N ARG A 45 -17.45 8.32 -1.99
CA ARG A 45 -17.59 9.22 -0.84
C ARG A 45 -16.99 8.62 0.43
N PHE A 46 -17.20 7.32 0.65
CA PHE A 46 -16.63 6.61 1.79
C PHE A 46 -15.10 6.67 1.77
N ILE A 47 -14.49 6.37 0.62
CA ILE A 47 -13.03 6.38 0.45
C ILE A 47 -12.45 7.78 0.68
N LEU A 48 -13.04 8.81 0.08
CA LEU A 48 -12.59 10.19 0.30
C LEU A 48 -12.72 10.64 1.76
N SER A 49 -13.65 10.06 2.52
CA SER A 49 -13.81 10.36 3.95
C SER A 49 -12.86 9.59 4.86
N HIS A 50 -12.41 8.40 4.44
CA HIS A 50 -11.55 7.51 5.24
C HIS A 50 -10.07 7.63 4.89
N LEU A 51 -9.74 8.17 3.72
CA LEU A 51 -8.38 8.39 3.25
C LEU A 51 -8.08 9.90 3.16
N PRO A 52 -7.77 10.57 4.29
CA PRO A 52 -7.34 11.96 4.27
C PRO A 52 -5.99 12.11 3.57
N GLU A 53 -5.73 13.28 2.98
CA GLU A 53 -4.50 13.56 2.21
C GLU A 53 -3.22 13.46 3.06
N ASP A 54 -3.33 13.67 4.37
CA ASP A 54 -2.23 13.63 5.33
C ASP A 54 -1.99 12.24 5.95
N ILE A 55 -2.60 11.18 5.41
CA ILE A 55 -2.45 9.83 5.96
C ILE A 55 -1.04 9.27 5.73
N THR A 56 -0.48 8.65 6.76
CA THR A 56 0.82 7.95 6.67
C THR A 56 0.66 6.55 6.10
N ASP A 57 1.73 5.99 5.52
CA ASP A 57 1.71 4.64 4.95
C ASP A 57 1.33 3.58 6.00
N GLU A 58 1.82 3.70 7.24
CA GLU A 58 1.44 2.80 8.35
C GLU A 58 -0.04 2.86 8.74
N GLN A 59 -0.65 4.04 8.63
CA GLN A 59 -2.09 4.19 8.86
C GLN A 59 -2.88 3.66 7.67
N LEU A 60 -2.38 3.88 6.46
CA LEU A 60 -2.97 3.35 5.24
C LEU A 60 -3.04 1.81 5.27
N GLU A 61 -1.96 1.15 5.69
CA GLU A 61 -1.91 -0.31 5.89
C GLU A 61 -2.95 -0.83 6.89
N LYS A 62 -3.31 -0.02 7.89
CA LYS A 62 -4.34 -0.40 8.89
C LYS A 62 -5.76 -0.16 8.39
N ILE A 63 -5.95 0.84 7.52
CA ILE A 63 -7.26 1.19 6.99
C ILE A 63 -7.64 0.31 5.80
N ILE A 64 -6.68 -0.05 4.94
CA ILE A 64 -6.93 -0.86 3.74
C ILE A 64 -7.75 -2.14 4.04
N PRO A 65 -7.41 -2.96 5.06
CA PRO A 65 -8.17 -4.16 5.43
C PRO A 65 -9.58 -3.90 5.96
N SER A 66 -9.94 -2.66 6.29
CA SER A 66 -11.30 -2.31 6.74
C SER A 66 -12.18 -1.80 5.59
N LEU A 67 -11.61 -1.61 4.40
CA LEU A 67 -12.35 -1.09 3.25
C LEU A 67 -13.26 -2.15 2.61
N ASP A 68 -12.90 -3.43 2.69
CA ASP A 68 -13.69 -4.55 2.16
C ASP A 68 -14.81 -5.02 3.11
N ASP A 69 -14.69 -4.73 4.40
CA ASP A 69 -15.77 -4.94 5.39
C ASP A 69 -17.05 -4.17 5.03
N GLU A 70 -16.91 -2.90 4.63
CA GLU A 70 -18.04 -2.05 4.24
C GLU A 70 -18.46 -2.27 2.77
N PHE A 71 -17.48 -2.56 1.90
CA PHE A 71 -17.70 -2.71 0.46
C PHE A 71 -16.93 -3.89 -0.11
N VAL A 72 -17.63 -5.03 -0.23
CA VAL A 72 -17.08 -6.26 -0.83
C VAL A 72 -16.50 -6.08 -2.23
N GLU A 73 -16.95 -5.05 -2.96
CA GLU A 73 -16.44 -4.69 -4.28
C GLU A 73 -14.97 -4.27 -4.24
N LEU A 74 -14.51 -3.73 -3.12
CA LEU A 74 -13.12 -3.30 -2.90
C LEU A 74 -12.20 -4.45 -2.53
N ALA A 75 -12.73 -5.64 -2.17
CA ALA A 75 -11.93 -6.78 -1.72
C ALA A 75 -10.80 -7.16 -2.70
N GLY A 76 -11.02 -6.99 -4.01
CA GLY A 76 -9.99 -7.23 -5.02
C GLY A 76 -8.79 -6.27 -4.91
N ILE A 77 -9.06 -5.00 -4.61
CA ILE A 77 -8.01 -3.99 -4.41
C ILE A 77 -7.34 -4.19 -3.05
N VAL A 78 -8.11 -4.41 -1.99
CA VAL A 78 -7.59 -4.65 -0.64
C VAL A 78 -6.58 -5.80 -0.65
N ASN A 79 -6.94 -6.93 -1.26
CA ASN A 79 -6.04 -8.08 -1.39
C ASN A 79 -4.79 -7.77 -2.21
N LYS A 80 -4.90 -7.02 -3.30
CA LYS A 80 -3.75 -6.61 -4.12
C LYS A 80 -2.74 -5.82 -3.28
N TYR A 81 -3.20 -4.81 -2.54
CA TYR A 81 -2.31 -4.00 -1.72
C TYR A 81 -1.75 -4.77 -0.53
N MET A 82 -2.55 -5.63 0.12
CA MET A 82 -2.07 -6.51 1.18
C MET A 82 -0.91 -7.40 0.73
N LEU A 83 -1.02 -8.01 -0.46
CA LEU A 83 0.05 -8.82 -1.04
C LEU A 83 1.31 -7.97 -1.34
N GLU A 84 1.14 -6.76 -1.90
CA GLU A 84 2.27 -5.85 -2.16
C GLU A 84 3.00 -5.44 -0.88
N PHE A 85 2.29 -5.26 0.25
CA PHE A 85 2.89 -4.98 1.55
C PHE A 85 3.66 -6.19 2.10
N GLU A 86 3.09 -7.39 2.01
CA GLU A 86 3.76 -8.62 2.42
C GLU A 86 5.03 -8.90 1.62
N GLU A 87 4.99 -8.72 0.30
CA GLU A 87 6.15 -8.92 -0.59
C GLU A 87 7.29 -7.96 -0.25
N LYS A 88 6.99 -6.66 -0.07
CA LYS A 88 8.00 -5.66 0.35
C LYS A 88 8.65 -6.01 1.68
N ASN A 89 7.88 -6.53 2.63
CA ASN A 89 8.40 -6.90 3.95
C ASN A 89 9.29 -8.15 3.89
N SER A 90 8.95 -9.12 3.02
CA SER A 90 9.76 -10.32 2.80
C SER A 90 11.10 -10.02 2.11
N GLU A 91 11.12 -9.06 1.17
CA GLU A 91 12.37 -8.61 0.53
C GLU A 91 13.28 -7.88 1.52
N ALA A 92 12.71 -7.01 2.38
CA ALA A 92 13.46 -6.28 3.41
C ALA A 92 14.15 -7.23 4.42
N LEU A 93 13.43 -8.25 4.89
CA LEU A 93 13.99 -9.28 5.79
C LEU A 93 15.11 -10.09 5.12
N THR A 94 14.98 -10.37 3.82
CA THR A 94 16.00 -11.11 3.07
C THR A 94 17.29 -10.30 2.90
N GLN A 95 17.17 -8.97 2.72
CA GLN A 95 18.32 -8.07 2.65
C GLN A 95 19.02 -7.94 4.00
N GLU A 96 18.28 -7.79 5.10
CA GLU A 96 18.86 -7.71 6.45
C GLU A 96 19.63 -8.99 6.84
N ILE A 97 19.09 -10.18 6.50
CA ILE A 97 19.79 -11.45 6.66
C ILE A 97 21.03 -11.52 5.77
N SER A 98 20.95 -11.07 4.52
CA SER A 98 22.09 -11.07 3.59
C SER A 98 23.22 -10.15 4.08
N GLU A 99 22.88 -9.01 4.66
CA GLU A 99 23.84 -8.08 5.25
C GLU A 99 24.46 -8.61 6.55
N LEU A 100 23.69 -9.28 7.41
CA LEU A 100 24.21 -9.94 8.61
C LEU A 100 25.13 -11.13 8.27
N VAL A 101 24.81 -11.90 7.23
CA VAL A 101 25.68 -12.99 6.73
C VAL A 101 26.96 -12.43 6.11
N LYS A 102 26.89 -11.34 5.33
CA LYS A 102 28.07 -10.67 4.77
C LYS A 102 28.95 -10.03 5.87
N ASN A 103 28.35 -9.46 6.90
CA ASN A 103 29.09 -8.81 7.99
C ASN A 103 29.69 -9.79 9.02
N LYS A 104 29.15 -11.02 9.15
CA LYS A 104 29.74 -12.09 9.98
C LYS A 104 30.69 -13.03 9.23
N GLY A 105 30.82 -12.89 7.91
CA GLY A 105 31.67 -13.74 7.05
C GLY A 105 33.18 -13.47 7.13
N ALA A 106 33.63 -12.43 7.83
CA ALA A 106 35.05 -12.12 8.03
C ALA A 106 35.50 -12.51 9.45
N GLY A 107 35.70 -13.80 9.74
CA GLY A 107 36.28 -14.13 11.04
C GLY A 107 36.32 -15.57 11.54
N ILE A 108 35.98 -16.60 10.76
CA ILE A 108 36.19 -17.98 11.23
C ILE A 108 37.30 -18.63 10.41
N GLN A 109 38.55 -18.35 10.82
CA GLN A 109 39.64 -19.30 10.57
C GLN A 109 39.35 -20.55 11.40
N ILE A 110 38.72 -21.56 10.79
CA ILE A 110 38.72 -22.90 11.36
C ILE A 110 40.17 -23.37 11.27
N VAL A 111 40.86 -23.25 12.40
CA VAL A 111 42.18 -23.82 12.63
C VAL A 111 42.02 -25.32 12.46
N ALA A 112 42.51 -25.85 11.34
CA ALA A 112 42.63 -27.28 11.14
C ALA A 112 43.65 -27.81 12.16
N CYS A 113 43.14 -28.30 13.29
CA CYS A 113 43.94 -29.02 14.27
C CYS A 113 44.55 -30.25 13.61
N LYS A 114 45.87 -30.29 13.69
CA LYS A 114 46.76 -31.38 13.31
C LYS A 114 46.53 -32.60 14.23
N VAL A 115 46.30 -33.77 13.64
CA VAL A 115 46.59 -35.09 14.23
C VAL A 115 47.19 -35.97 13.15
#